data_AF-A0A350WR94-F1
#
_entry.id   AF-A0A350WR94-F1
#
_cell.length_a   1.000
_cell.length_b   1.000
_cell.length_c   1.000
_cell.angle_alpha   90.00
_cell.angle_beta   90.00
_cell.angle_gamma   90.00
#
_symmetry.space_group_name_H-M   'P 1'
#
loop_
_entity.id
_entity.type
_entity.pdbx_description
1 polymer ?
#
loop_
_entity_poly.entity_id
_entity_poly.type
_entity_poly.pdbx_seq_one_letter_code
_entity_poly.pdbx_strand_id
1 'polypeptide(L)'
;VNLNVTPFQKRPYIEITLTNAQNEEIATTSIVEPLSWNLELTMHIRGEHHSPYTLTARLYYPEGPTAEPVQYVLDVNPPQPDPRPDTP
;
A
#
# COMPACT_ATOMS: atom_id res chain seq x y z
N VAL A 1 3.18 -3.07 5.09
CA VAL A 1 2.77 -3.69 3.81
C VAL A 1 3.95 -4.48 3.28
N ASN A 2 3.75 -5.75 2.91
CA ASN A 2 4.78 -6.54 2.23
C ASN A 2 4.43 -6.63 0.74
N LEU A 3 5.39 -6.29 -0.11
CA LEU A 3 5.28 -6.36 -1.56
C LEU A 3 6.28 -7.39 -2.08
N ASN A 4 5.76 -8.37 -2.83
CA ASN A 4 6.58 -9.35 -3.51
C ASN A 4 6.49 -9.13 -5.02
N VAL A 5 7.61 -8.72 -5.62
CA VAL A 5 7.72 -8.53 -7.06
C VAL A 5 8.45 -9.73 -7.65
N THR A 6 8.00 -10.23 -8.80
CA THR A 6 8.77 -11.25 -9.53
C THR A 6 10.21 -10.73 -9.78
N PRO A 7 11.26 -11.53 -9.51
CA PRO A 7 12.63 -11.10 -9.74
C PRO A 7 12.84 -10.52 -11.14
N PHE A 8 13.52 -9.38 -11.20
CA PHE A 8 13.66 -8.58 -12.41
C PHE A 8 15.13 -8.48 -12.84
N GLN A 9 15.37 -8.44 -14.16
CA GLN A 9 16.72 -8.24 -14.72
C GLN A 9 17.07 -6.75 -14.81
N LYS A 10 16.09 -5.91 -15.22
CA LYS A 10 16.16 -4.46 -15.17
C LYS A 10 15.34 -3.98 -13.98
N ARG A 11 15.80 -2.95 -13.26
CA ARG A 11 15.05 -2.44 -12.11
C ARG A 11 13.82 -1.65 -12.58
N PRO A 12 12.62 -1.96 -12.09
CA PRO A 12 11.42 -1.23 -12.45
C PRO A 12 11.23 0.01 -11.57
N TYR A 13 10.22 0.80 -11.90
CA TYR A 13 9.69 1.86 -11.06
C TYR A 13 8.36 1.34 -10.51
N ILE A 14 8.10 1.57 -9.23
CA ILE A 14 6.89 1.12 -8.56
C ILE A 14 6.19 2.34 -7.96
N GLU A 15 4.94 2.53 -8.30
CA GLU A 15 4.07 3.54 -7.70
C GLU A 15 2.98 2.83 -6.89
N ILE A 16 2.82 3.24 -5.64
CA ILE A 16 1.82 2.69 -4.74
C ILE A 16 0.92 3.84 -4.30
N THR A 17 -0.35 3.75 -4.63
CA THR A 17 -1.38 4.72 -4.25
C THR A 17 -2.37 4.05 -3.32
N LEU A 18 -2.66 4.70 -2.20
CA LEU A 18 -3.68 4.28 -1.24
C LEU A 18 -4.86 5.25 -1.33
N THR A 19 -6.06 4.70 -1.51
CA THR A 19 -7.31 5.45 -1.58
C THR A 19 -8.27 4.99 -0.48
N ASN A 20 -9.14 5.88 -0.01
CA ASN A 20 -10.20 5.55 0.95
C ASN A 20 -11.48 5.05 0.27
N ALA A 21 -12.51 4.75 1.07
CA ALA A 21 -13.81 4.29 0.58
C ALA A 21 -14.53 5.30 -0.35
N GLN A 22 -14.14 6.58 -0.32
CA GLN A 22 -14.64 7.65 -1.18
C GLN A 22 -13.79 7.81 -2.46
N ASN A 23 -12.80 6.95 -2.68
CA ASN A 23 -11.79 7.02 -3.74
C ASN A 23 -10.88 8.25 -3.66
N GLU A 24 -10.74 8.85 -2.48
CA GLU A 24 -9.81 9.96 -2.25
C GLU A 24 -8.41 9.39 -1.95
N GLU A 25 -7.39 9.97 -2.59
CA GLU A 25 -6.00 9.61 -2.33
C GLU A 25 -5.57 10.13 -0.95
N ILE A 26 -5.13 9.19 -0.10
CA ILE A 26 -4.70 9.49 1.28
C ILE A 26 -3.20 9.34 1.48
N ALA A 27 -2.54 8.54 0.64
CA ALA A 27 -1.09 8.36 0.67
C ALA A 27 -0.60 7.80 -0.67
N THR A 28 0.57 8.27 -1.10
CA THR A 28 1.28 7.75 -2.26
C THR A 28 2.77 7.58 -1.94
N THR A 29 3.36 6.52 -2.49
CA THR A 29 4.79 6.23 -2.38
C THR A 29 5.32 5.81 -3.75
N SER A 30 6.47 6.37 -4.14
CA SER A 30 7.19 5.98 -5.35
C SER A 30 8.52 5.33 -4.98
N ILE A 31 8.80 4.16 -5.56
CA ILE A 31 10.04 3.41 -5.39
C ILE A 31 10.74 3.35 -6.73
N VAL A 32 11.86 4.04 -6.83
CA VAL A 32 12.67 4.11 -8.06
C VAL A 32 13.83 3.15 -7.95
N GLU A 33 13.98 2.28 -8.94
CA GLU A 33 15.09 1.34 -9.08
C GLU A 33 15.40 0.51 -7.81
N PRO A 34 14.43 -0.26 -7.30
CA PRO A 34 14.58 -1.00 -6.05
C PRO A 34 15.74 -2.01 -6.10
N LEU A 35 16.46 -2.13 -4.98
CA LEU A 35 17.60 -3.04 -4.83
C LEU A 35 17.19 -4.50 -4.59
N SER A 36 15.96 -4.73 -4.12
CA SER A 36 15.41 -6.05 -3.77
C SER A 36 14.06 -6.26 -4.45
N TRP A 37 13.72 -7.52 -4.69
CA TRP A 37 12.42 -7.95 -5.23
C TRP A 37 11.36 -8.14 -4.13
N ASN A 38 11.78 -8.32 -2.87
CA ASN A 38 10.92 -8.30 -1.68
C ASN A 38 11.09 -6.96 -0.97
N LEU A 39 10.00 -6.20 -0.87
CA LEU A 39 9.97 -4.86 -0.33
C LEU A 39 8.99 -4.82 0.84
N GLU A 40 9.44 -4.28 1.96
CA GLU A 40 8.59 -4.01 3.11
C GLU A 40 8.57 -2.51 3.38
N LEU A 41 7.36 -1.96 3.49
CA LEU A 41 7.15 -0.53 3.68
C LEU A 41 5.96 -0.26 4.59
N THR A 42 6.10 0.83 5.35
CA THR A 42 5.07 1.34 6.26
C THR A 42 4.54 2.65 5.71
N MET A 43 3.26 2.67 5.35
CA MET A 43 2.56 3.87 4.89
C MET A 43 1.76 4.45 6.05
N HIS A 44 1.93 5.75 6.31
CA HIS A 44 1.17 6.44 7.35
C HIS A 44 -0.10 7.03 6.73
N ILE A 45 -1.26 6.60 7.21
CA ILE A 45 -2.55 7.19 6.85
C ILE A 45 -2.76 8.45 7.68
N ARG A 46 -3.16 9.54 7.03
CA ARG A 46 -3.49 10.82 7.69
C ARG A 46 -4.97 11.12 7.49
N GLY A 47 -5.57 11.80 8.45
CA GLY A 47 -6.97 12.24 8.37
C GLY A 47 -7.94 11.31 9.08
N GLU A 48 -9.23 11.48 8.76
CA GLU A 48 -10.31 10.70 9.33
C GLU A 48 -10.33 9.28 8.75
N HIS A 49 -10.80 8.34 9.57
CA HIS A 49 -10.73 6.94 9.25
C HIS A 49 -11.88 6.51 8.33
N HIS A 50 -11.56 6.24 7.07
CA HIS A 50 -12.54 5.88 6.03
C HIS A 50 -12.21 4.51 5.38
N SER A 51 -12.38 3.44 6.16
CA SER A 51 -12.27 2.05 5.67
C SER A 51 -13.49 1.67 4.81
N PRO A 52 -13.36 0.77 3.81
CA PRO A 52 -12.14 0.09 3.37
C PRO A 52 -11.17 0.99 2.60
N TYR A 53 -9.88 0.71 2.73
CA TYR A 53 -8.84 1.34 1.90
C TYR A 53 -8.49 0.44 0.71
N THR A 54 -8.21 1.05 -0.44
CA THR A 54 -7.72 0.34 -1.63
C THR A 54 -6.30 0.76 -1.94
N LEU A 55 -5.38 -0.20 -1.87
CA LEU A 55 -3.98 -0.06 -2.25
C LEU A 55 -3.82 -0.52 -3.70
N THR A 56 -3.40 0.39 -4.57
CA THR A 56 -3.07 0.12 -5.97
C THR A 56 -1.57 0.20 -6.16
N ALA A 57 -0.94 -0.86 -6.65
CA ALA A 57 0.46 -0.89 -7.01
C ALA A 57 0.61 -0.98 -8.53
N ARG A 58 1.41 -0.08 -9.10
CA ARG A 58 1.76 -0.04 -10.52
C ARG A 58 3.25 -0.25 -10.69
N LEU A 59 3.62 -1.14 -11.60
CA LEU A 59 5.01 -1.43 -11.94
C LEU A 59 5.23 -1.08 -13.41
N TYR A 60 6.22 -0.23 -13.68
CA TYR A 60 6.53 0.20 -15.03
C TYR A 60 8.03 0.43 -15.23
N TYR A 61 8.46 0.44 -16.50
CA TYR A 61 9.79 0.87 -16.90
C TYR A 61 9.65 2.19 -17.67
N PRO A 62 10.42 3.26 -17.38
CA PRO A 62 10.26 4.57 -18.02
C PRO A 62 10.28 4.54 -19.55
N GLU A 63 11.09 3.66 -20.13
CA GLU A 63 11.20 3.44 -21.58
C GLU A 63 10.78 2.02 -21.97
N GLY A 64 9.79 1.46 -21.30
CA GLY A 64 9.44 0.06 -21.49
C GLY A 64 8.00 -0.29 -21.13
N PRO A 65 7.73 -1.60 -20.95
CA PRO A 65 6.39 -2.05 -20.67
C PRO A 65 5.92 -1.60 -19.28
N THR A 66 4.61 -1.45 -19.16
CA THR A 66 3.92 -1.28 -17.87
C THR A 66 3.14 -2.55 -17.60
N ALA A 67 3.24 -3.07 -16.37
CA ALA A 67 2.43 -4.19 -15.94
C ALA A 67 1.02 -3.71 -15.57
N GLU A 68 0.04 -4.62 -15.64
CA GLU A 68 -1.30 -4.33 -15.13
C GLU A 68 -1.24 -3.97 -13.64
N PRO A 69 -1.97 -2.93 -13.19
CA PRO A 69 -2.00 -2.57 -11.77
C PRO A 69 -2.55 -3.70 -10.91
N VAL A 70 -1.94 -3.91 -9.75
CA VAL A 70 -2.45 -4.86 -8.74
C VAL A 70 -3.16 -4.08 -7.64
N GLN A 71 -4.32 -4.56 -7.22
CA GLN A 71 -5.13 -3.94 -6.18
C GLN A 71 -5.35 -4.86 -4.99
N TYR A 72 -5.30 -4.28 -3.79
CA TYR A 72 -5.64 -4.94 -2.53
C TYR A 72 -6.55 -4.06 -1.70
N VAL A 73 -7.62 -4.64 -1.18
CA VAL A 73 -8.55 -3.98 -0.27
C VAL A 73 -8.15 -4.32 1.17
N LEU A 74 -8.06 -3.29 2.01
CA LEU A 74 -7.64 -3.36 3.40
C LEU A 74 -8.77 -2.83 4.27
N ASP A 75 -9.43 -3.74 4.99
CA ASP A 75 -10.31 -3.36 6.09
C ASP A 75 -9.47 -3.10 7.34
N VAL A 76 -9.24 -1.83 7.61
CA VAL A 76 -8.57 -1.38 8.82
C VAL A 76 -9.70 -1.00 9.77
N ASN A 77 -9.93 -1.75 10.84
CA ASN A 77 -10.88 -1.33 11.88
C ASN A 77 -10.09 -0.82 13.09
N PRO A 78 -10.56 0.24 13.78
CA PRO A 78 -10.00 0.60 15.08
C PRO A 78 -10.08 -0.61 16.03
N PRO A 79 -9.06 -0.83 16.90
CA PRO A 79 -9.15 -1.86 17.92
C PRO A 79 -10.40 -1.60 18.78
N GLN A 80 -11.26 -2.62 18.95
CA GLN A 80 -12.38 -2.50 19.87
C GLN A 80 -11.83 -2.32 21.29
N PRO A 81 -12.43 -1.43 22.11
CA PRO A 81 -12.08 -1.31 23.52
C PRO A 81 -12.16 -2.68 24.20
N ASP A 82 -11.12 -3.06 24.94
CA ASP A 82 -11.08 -4.32 25.66
C ASP A 82 -12.19 -4.28 26.73
N PRO A 83 -13.19 -5.18 26.72
CA PRO A 83 -14.35 -5.10 27.62
C PRO A 83 -14.02 -5.48 29.08
N ARG A 84 -12.74 -5.68 29.42
CA ARG A 84 -12.33 -5.96 30.80
C ARG A 84 -12.56 -4.71 31.65
N PRO A 85 -13.44 -4.77 32.67
CA PRO A 85 -13.55 -3.69 33.62
C PRO A 85 -12.21 -3.54 34.36
N ASP A 86 -11.72 -2.31 34.42
CA ASP A 86 -10.63 -1.91 35.32
C ASP A 86 -11.02 -2.38 36.72
N THR A 87 -10.40 -3.46 37.18
CA THR A 87 -10.65 -3.97 38.52
C THR A 87 -9.90 -3.03 39.47
N PRO A 88 -10.58 -2.40 40.44
CA PRO A 88 -9.99 -1.39 41.33
C PRO A 88 -8.94 -1.98 42.28
#